data_AF-A0A2N4YR65-F1
#
_entry.id   AF-A0A2N4YR65-F1
#
_cell.length_a   1.000
_cell.length_b   1.000
_cell.length_c   1.000
_cell.angle_alpha   90.00
_cell.angle_beta   90.00
_cell.angle_gamma   90.00
#
_symmetry.space_group_name_H-M   'P 1'
#
loop_
_entity.id
_entity.type
_entity.pdbx_description
1 polymer ?
#
loop_
_entity_poly.entity_id
_entity_poly.type
_entity_poly.pdbx_seq_one_letter_code
_entity_poly.pdbx_strand_id
1 'polypeptide(L)'
;YNPLYDLMYQAGVPLRYMRICEPFGPEQRQGLWLYHVLEPERWAAMCQRVSGAHSGGVYAGHDNQFYGHRKIDKPDHLTWKSYALFLLDSMPETTAEHYRNKIAVYLRWYQKKGMEDIPDTQPADIGTKDIPSWRRVCKVLLNNDYWCRQLSFSPTKSSHYQRYRKRMEKHRQQWGILCNNN
;
A
#
# COMPACT_ATOMS: atom_id res chain seq x y z
N TYR A 1 34.63 7.77 -0.08
CA TYR A 1 34.02 8.99 0.47
C TYR A 1 32.89 9.43 -0.47
N ASN A 2 31.73 9.87 0.05
CA ASN A 2 30.59 10.25 -0.79
C ASN A 2 30.25 11.75 -0.58
N PRO A 3 30.49 12.62 -1.58
CA PRO A 3 30.24 14.06 -1.49
C PRO A 3 28.79 14.45 -1.19
N LEU A 4 27.83 13.54 -1.43
CA LEU A 4 26.41 13.81 -1.14
C LEU A 4 26.16 14.09 0.34
N TYR A 5 26.91 13.48 1.26
CA TYR A 5 26.77 13.76 2.69
C TYR A 5 27.14 15.21 3.03
N ASP A 6 28.14 15.78 2.35
CA ASP A 6 28.52 17.18 2.54
C ASP A 6 27.42 18.11 2.05
N LEU A 7 26.85 17.81 0.89
CA LEU A 7 25.73 18.56 0.32
C LEU A 7 24.49 18.49 1.22
N MET A 8 24.18 17.33 1.79
CA MET A 8 23.09 17.18 2.77
C MET A 8 23.36 17.96 4.05
N TYR A 9 24.61 17.98 4.53
CA TYR A 9 25.01 18.77 5.69
C TYR A 9 24.88 20.27 5.44
N GLN A 10 25.34 20.74 4.27
CA GLN A 10 25.19 22.14 3.85
C GLN A 10 23.72 22.55 3.69
N ALA A 11 22.86 21.64 3.23
CA ALA A 11 21.42 21.84 3.15
C ALA A 11 20.70 21.80 4.51
N GLY A 12 21.42 21.57 5.62
CA GLY A 12 20.86 21.56 6.97
C GLY A 12 20.06 20.31 7.32
N VAL A 13 20.22 19.21 6.57
CA VAL A 13 19.56 17.94 6.87
C VAL A 13 20.08 17.41 8.21
N PRO A 14 19.22 17.07 9.20
CA PRO A 14 19.70 16.43 10.43
C PRO A 14 20.39 15.09 10.15
N LEU A 15 21.48 14.78 10.86
CA LEU A 15 22.28 13.56 10.63
C LEU A 15 21.45 12.27 10.53
N ARG A 16 20.37 12.16 11.33
CA ARG A 16 19.45 11.00 11.30
C ARG A 16 18.74 10.77 9.95
N TYR A 17 18.59 11.82 9.14
CA TYR A 17 17.91 11.80 7.84
C TYR A 17 18.86 11.80 6.64
N MET A 18 20.18 11.80 6.86
CA MET A 18 21.17 11.72 5.80
C MET A 18 21.39 10.30 5.24
N ARG A 19 20.45 9.37 5.46
CA ARG A 19 20.59 8.00 4.95
C ARG A 19 20.43 7.98 3.43
N ILE A 20 21.21 7.16 2.73
CA ILE A 20 21.11 7.01 1.26
C ILE A 20 20.66 5.59 0.88
N CYS A 21 20.80 4.62 1.79
CA CYS A 21 20.34 3.26 1.57
C CYS A 21 18.81 3.19 1.45
N GLU A 22 18.33 2.29 0.59
CA GLU A 22 16.90 2.05 0.36
C GLU A 22 16.10 3.33 0.07
N PRO A 23 16.48 4.15 -0.93
CA PRO A 23 15.94 5.51 -1.12
C PRO A 23 14.43 5.54 -1.38
N PHE A 24 13.86 4.42 -1.84
CA PHE A 24 12.43 4.26 -2.12
C PHE A 24 11.65 3.56 -0.98
N GLY A 25 12.34 3.17 0.09
CA GLY A 25 11.73 2.57 1.28
C GLY A 25 10.87 3.58 2.05
N PRO A 26 9.91 3.12 2.89
CA PRO A 26 8.95 4.00 3.56
C PRO A 26 9.59 5.11 4.38
N GLU A 27 10.75 4.85 4.99
CA GLU A 27 11.48 5.81 5.82
C GLU A 27 12.26 6.83 4.98
N GLN A 28 13.01 6.36 3.97
CA GLN A 28 13.91 7.22 3.20
C GLN A 28 13.22 7.98 2.08
N ARG A 29 12.06 7.50 1.60
CA ARG A 29 11.29 8.13 0.53
C ARG A 29 10.94 9.59 0.83
N GLN A 30 10.80 9.95 2.11
CA GLN A 30 10.52 11.32 2.55
C GLN A 30 11.60 12.33 2.13
N GLY A 31 12.86 11.88 2.00
CA GLY A 31 13.99 12.69 1.59
C GLY A 31 14.24 12.73 0.07
N LEU A 32 13.44 12.03 -0.74
CA LEU A 32 13.68 11.94 -2.19
C LEU A 32 13.65 13.29 -2.90
N TRP A 33 12.85 14.24 -2.41
CA TRP A 33 12.74 15.59 -2.99
C TRP A 33 14.10 16.31 -3.05
N LEU A 34 15.00 16.01 -2.10
CA LEU A 34 16.29 16.67 -1.98
C LEU A 34 17.25 16.30 -3.13
N TYR A 35 17.09 15.11 -3.73
CA TYR A 35 17.93 14.68 -4.85
C TYR A 35 17.73 15.54 -6.10
N HIS A 36 16.53 16.10 -6.31
CA HIS A 36 16.30 17.05 -7.40
C HIS A 36 17.17 18.31 -7.25
N VAL A 37 17.48 18.70 -6.02
CA VAL A 37 18.30 19.89 -5.71
C VAL A 37 19.79 19.56 -5.69
N LEU A 38 20.19 18.48 -5.00
CA LEU A 38 21.60 18.16 -4.78
C LEU A 38 22.26 17.41 -5.93
N GLU A 39 21.53 16.52 -6.62
CA GLU A 39 22.07 15.67 -7.69
C GLU A 39 21.06 15.53 -8.86
N PRO A 40 20.79 16.61 -9.61
CA PRO A 40 19.71 16.65 -10.61
C PRO A 40 19.86 15.60 -11.72
N GLU A 41 21.08 15.31 -12.16
CA GLU A 41 21.33 14.26 -13.16
C GLU A 41 20.96 12.87 -12.66
N ARG A 42 21.30 12.56 -11.39
CA ARG A 42 20.95 11.26 -10.78
C ARG A 42 19.45 11.20 -10.51
N TRP A 43 18.83 12.30 -10.13
CA TRP A 43 17.39 12.40 -10.00
C TRP A 43 16.67 12.10 -11.34
N ALA A 44 17.14 12.67 -12.44
CA ALA A 44 16.60 12.38 -13.78
C ALA A 44 16.71 10.89 -14.12
N ALA A 45 17.88 10.28 -13.88
CA ALA A 45 18.08 8.86 -14.08
C ALA A 45 17.18 8.00 -13.17
N MET A 46 16.96 8.41 -11.92
CA MET A 46 16.04 7.73 -10.99
C MET A 46 14.59 7.79 -11.51
N CYS A 47 14.13 8.96 -11.95
CA CYS A 47 12.77 9.14 -12.49
C CYS A 47 12.51 8.29 -13.73
N GLN A 48 13.53 8.09 -14.58
CA GLN A 48 13.42 7.23 -15.76
C GLN A 48 13.41 5.73 -15.42
N ARG A 49 14.15 5.32 -14.39
CA ARG A 49 14.36 3.89 -14.07
C ARG A 49 13.36 3.34 -13.05
N VAL A 50 12.82 4.18 -12.18
CA VAL A 50 12.03 3.77 -11.03
C VAL A 50 10.65 4.40 -11.09
N SER A 51 9.65 3.60 -11.44
CA SER A 51 8.25 4.01 -11.42
C SER A 51 7.86 4.53 -10.04
N GLY A 52 7.31 5.73 -10.00
CA GLY A 52 6.88 6.38 -8.75
C GLY A 52 8.00 7.09 -7.98
N ALA A 53 9.24 7.15 -8.48
CA ALA A 53 10.29 7.96 -7.86
C ALA A 53 9.90 9.45 -7.78
N HIS A 54 9.37 10.00 -8.89
CA HIS A 54 8.88 11.37 -8.94
C HIS A 54 7.75 11.61 -7.93
N SER A 55 6.74 10.73 -7.91
CA SER A 55 5.64 10.79 -6.93
C SER A 55 6.16 10.71 -5.50
N GLY A 56 7.20 9.91 -5.24
CA GLY A 56 7.87 9.86 -3.93
C GLY A 56 8.50 11.19 -3.55
N GLY A 57 9.19 11.84 -4.49
CA GLY A 57 9.76 13.18 -4.26
C GLY A 57 8.70 14.24 -3.97
N VAL A 58 7.55 14.19 -4.65
CA VAL A 58 6.49 15.19 -4.45
C VAL A 58 5.65 14.92 -3.19
N TYR A 59 5.29 13.66 -2.94
CA TYR A 59 4.25 13.33 -1.96
C TYR A 59 4.77 12.66 -0.68
N ALA A 60 5.99 12.12 -0.62
CA ALA A 60 6.38 11.36 0.58
C ALA A 60 6.75 12.24 1.79
N GLY A 61 7.23 13.46 1.56
CA GLY A 61 7.69 14.36 2.62
C GLY A 61 6.58 15.14 3.35
N HIS A 62 5.36 15.14 2.81
CA HIS A 62 4.24 15.90 3.37
C HIS A 62 3.24 14.99 4.09
N ASP A 63 2.58 15.51 5.14
CA ASP A 63 1.43 14.84 5.76
C ASP A 63 0.23 14.93 4.81
N ASN A 64 0.20 14.06 3.80
CA ASN A 64 -0.84 14.02 2.79
C ASN A 64 -1.54 12.66 2.72
N GLN A 65 -2.64 12.66 1.96
CA GLN A 65 -3.53 11.52 1.82
C GLN A 65 -3.01 10.50 0.78
N PHE A 66 -2.02 10.87 -0.04
CA PHE A 66 -1.59 10.08 -1.20
C PHE A 66 -1.09 8.68 -0.82
N TYR A 67 -0.30 8.58 0.26
CA TYR A 67 0.30 7.32 0.69
C TYR A 67 -0.46 6.63 1.84
N GLY A 68 -1.61 7.14 2.28
CA GLY A 68 -2.43 6.55 3.35
C GLY A 68 -1.71 6.28 4.68
N HIS A 69 -0.50 6.84 4.88
CA HIS A 69 0.41 6.50 5.97
C HIS A 69 -0.02 7.10 7.32
N ARG A 70 -0.77 8.22 7.31
CA ARG A 70 -1.17 8.98 8.50
C ARG A 70 -2.64 9.37 8.50
N LYS A 71 -3.15 9.81 7.34
CA LYS A 71 -4.54 10.21 7.15
C LYS A 71 -5.10 9.49 5.94
N ILE A 72 -6.24 8.85 6.13
CA ILE A 72 -7.00 8.22 5.06
C ILE A 72 -8.29 8.98 4.98
N ASP A 73 -8.60 9.43 3.78
CA ASP A 73 -9.84 10.12 3.51
C ASP A 73 -10.63 9.35 2.46
N LYS A 74 -11.95 9.44 2.54
CA LYS A 74 -12.86 8.88 1.55
C LYS A 74 -13.85 9.96 1.16
N PRO A 75 -14.39 9.95 -0.07
CA PRO A 75 -15.51 10.82 -0.39
C PRO A 75 -16.66 10.64 0.61
N ASP A 76 -17.26 11.76 1.05
CA ASP A 76 -18.28 11.75 2.11
C ASP A 76 -19.48 10.85 1.78
N HIS A 77 -19.85 10.79 0.50
CA HIS A 77 -20.97 10.03 -0.02
C HIS A 77 -20.73 8.50 -0.12
N LEU A 78 -19.51 8.01 0.15
CA LEU A 78 -19.18 6.58 0.06
C LEU A 78 -19.04 5.96 1.45
N THR A 79 -19.35 4.67 1.60
CA THR A 79 -18.90 3.87 2.75
C THR A 79 -17.46 3.41 2.54
N TRP A 80 -16.78 2.92 3.57
CA TRP A 80 -15.44 2.36 3.40
C TRP A 80 -15.49 1.10 2.54
N LYS A 81 -16.54 0.29 2.68
CA LYS A 81 -16.78 -0.88 1.82
C LYS A 81 -16.94 -0.49 0.36
N SER A 82 -17.82 0.47 0.03
CA SER A 82 -18.01 0.88 -1.36
C SER A 82 -16.74 1.54 -1.93
N TYR A 83 -16.01 2.29 -1.11
CA TYR A 83 -14.74 2.87 -1.50
C TYR A 83 -13.66 1.81 -1.76
N ALA A 84 -13.56 0.76 -0.94
CA ALA A 84 -12.65 -0.36 -1.17
C ALA A 84 -12.94 -1.06 -2.51
N LEU A 85 -14.22 -1.28 -2.84
CA LEU A 85 -14.62 -1.87 -4.11
C LEU A 85 -14.26 -0.95 -5.28
N PHE A 86 -14.57 0.34 -5.18
CA PHE A 86 -14.17 1.34 -6.17
C PHE A 86 -12.66 1.34 -6.42
N LEU A 87 -11.85 1.30 -5.35
CA LEU A 87 -10.39 1.22 -5.47
C LEU A 87 -9.97 -0.05 -6.22
N LEU A 88 -10.54 -1.21 -5.90
CA LEU A 88 -10.25 -2.47 -6.60
C LEU A 88 -10.63 -2.42 -8.08
N ASP A 89 -11.74 -1.78 -8.42
CA ASP A 89 -12.23 -1.67 -9.80
C ASP A 89 -11.42 -0.65 -10.63
N SER A 90 -10.83 0.36 -9.97
CA SER A 90 -9.95 1.35 -10.61
C SER A 90 -8.52 0.84 -10.89
N MET A 91 -8.12 -0.28 -10.28
CA MET A 91 -6.78 -0.84 -10.41
C MET A 91 -6.65 -1.78 -11.63
N PRO A 92 -5.43 -2.00 -12.14
CA PRO A 92 -5.20 -3.02 -13.16
C PRO A 92 -5.67 -4.40 -12.70
N GLU A 93 -6.30 -5.16 -13.59
CA GLU A 93 -6.98 -6.43 -13.30
C GLU A 93 -6.10 -7.42 -12.52
N THR A 94 -4.83 -7.56 -12.91
CA THR A 94 -3.89 -8.50 -12.27
C THR A 94 -3.64 -8.16 -10.80
N THR A 95 -3.50 -6.87 -10.49
CA THR A 95 -3.29 -6.35 -9.14
C THR A 95 -4.58 -6.39 -8.33
N ALA A 96 -5.70 -6.00 -8.94
CA ALA A 96 -7.03 -6.08 -8.34
C ALA A 96 -7.37 -7.51 -7.92
N GLU A 97 -7.14 -8.49 -8.80
CA GLU A 97 -7.34 -9.91 -8.52
C GLU A 97 -6.49 -10.42 -7.37
N HIS A 98 -5.24 -9.98 -7.30
CA HIS A 98 -4.36 -10.32 -6.19
C HIS A 98 -4.93 -9.84 -4.84
N TYR A 99 -5.36 -8.58 -4.77
CA TYR A 99 -6.00 -8.03 -3.58
C TYR A 99 -7.33 -8.72 -3.26
N ARG A 100 -8.21 -8.91 -4.25
CA ARG A 100 -9.51 -9.60 -4.07
C ARG A 100 -9.31 -11.00 -3.50
N ASN A 101 -8.30 -11.75 -3.96
CA ASN A 101 -7.97 -13.06 -3.41
C ASN A 101 -7.60 -13.01 -1.92
N LYS A 102 -6.79 -12.03 -1.51
CA LYS A 102 -6.38 -11.87 -0.11
C LYS A 102 -7.54 -11.39 0.76
N ILE A 103 -8.27 -10.37 0.31
CA ILE A 103 -9.43 -9.82 1.02
C ILE A 103 -10.50 -10.91 1.19
N ALA A 104 -10.76 -11.74 0.16
CA ALA A 104 -11.72 -12.84 0.27
C ALA A 104 -11.33 -13.86 1.35
N VAL A 105 -10.03 -14.20 1.47
CA VAL A 105 -9.56 -15.08 2.57
C VAL A 105 -9.76 -14.41 3.92
N TYR A 106 -9.47 -13.11 4.01
CA TYR A 106 -9.64 -12.32 5.24
C TYR A 106 -11.10 -12.32 5.69
N LEU A 107 -12.02 -11.96 4.80
CA LEU A 107 -13.46 -11.97 5.07
C LEU A 107 -13.96 -13.37 5.46
N ARG A 108 -13.53 -14.40 4.72
CA ARG A 108 -13.93 -15.79 5.01
C ARG A 108 -13.46 -16.26 6.40
N TRP A 109 -12.30 -15.80 6.85
CA TRP A 109 -11.80 -16.14 8.18
C TRP A 109 -12.67 -15.56 9.29
N TYR A 110 -13.10 -14.29 9.15
CA TYR A 110 -14.01 -13.65 10.11
C TYR A 110 -15.43 -14.24 10.07
N GLN A 111 -15.93 -14.59 8.89
CA GLN A 111 -17.19 -15.33 8.74
C GLN A 111 -17.19 -16.63 9.54
N LYS A 112 -16.10 -17.42 9.47
CA LYS A 112 -15.97 -18.65 10.25
C LYS A 112 -15.89 -18.43 11.76
N LYS A 113 -15.51 -17.23 12.20
CA LYS A 113 -15.50 -16.82 13.61
C LYS A 113 -16.85 -16.26 14.11
N GLY A 114 -17.87 -16.25 13.25
CA GLY A 114 -19.20 -15.75 13.60
C GLY A 114 -19.43 -14.27 13.25
N MET A 115 -18.53 -13.64 12.50
CA MET A 115 -18.72 -12.28 11.98
C MET A 115 -19.12 -12.34 10.51
N GLU A 116 -20.41 -12.21 10.21
CA GLU A 116 -20.96 -12.35 8.86
C GLU A 116 -20.32 -11.39 7.84
N ASP A 117 -20.14 -10.13 8.24
CA ASP A 117 -19.38 -9.11 7.52
C ASP A 117 -18.55 -8.28 8.49
N ILE A 118 -17.43 -7.73 8.01
CA ILE A 118 -16.61 -6.81 8.80
C ILE A 118 -17.25 -5.42 8.78
N PRO A 119 -17.21 -4.65 9.88
CA PRO A 119 -17.78 -3.32 9.92
C PRO A 119 -16.98 -2.31 9.06
N ASP A 120 -17.60 -1.19 8.71
CA ASP A 120 -16.93 -0.12 7.96
C ASP A 120 -15.76 0.49 8.74
N THR A 121 -15.93 0.72 10.05
CA THR A 121 -14.92 1.28 10.96
C THR A 121 -14.97 0.61 12.33
N GLN A 122 -13.82 0.54 13.02
CA GLN A 122 -13.74 0.19 14.43
C GLN A 122 -12.73 1.07 15.19
N PRO A 123 -12.83 1.17 16.52
CA PRO A 123 -11.80 1.80 17.33
C PRO A 123 -10.43 1.17 17.08
N ALA A 124 -9.41 2.01 16.85
CA ALA A 124 -8.02 1.60 16.63
C ALA A 124 -7.75 0.68 15.42
N ASP A 125 -8.67 0.56 14.46
CA ASP A 125 -8.53 -0.31 13.27
C ASP A 125 -7.40 0.05 12.29
N ILE A 126 -6.95 1.30 12.30
CA ILE A 126 -5.79 1.81 11.53
C ILE A 126 -4.48 1.55 12.28
N GLY A 127 -4.54 1.08 13.54
CA GLY A 127 -3.39 0.82 14.39
C GLY A 127 -2.56 -0.40 13.99
N THR A 128 -1.59 -0.74 14.83
CA THR A 128 -0.69 -1.88 14.64
C THR A 128 -1.40 -3.23 14.77
N LYS A 129 -2.38 -3.32 15.67
CA LYS A 129 -3.19 -4.52 15.87
C LYS A 129 -4.10 -4.75 14.66
N ASP A 130 -4.27 -6.01 14.27
CA ASP A 130 -5.22 -6.41 13.24
C ASP A 130 -6.64 -6.41 13.84
N ILE A 131 -7.36 -5.32 13.60
CA ILE A 131 -8.77 -5.17 13.94
C ILE A 131 -9.54 -5.05 12.62
N PRO A 132 -10.53 -5.91 12.36
CA PRO A 132 -11.15 -6.01 11.04
C PRO A 132 -12.04 -4.83 10.71
N SER A 133 -11.75 -4.12 9.63
CA SER A 133 -12.66 -3.10 9.11
C SER A 133 -12.42 -2.85 7.63
N TRP A 134 -13.45 -2.37 6.94
CA TRP A 134 -13.28 -1.91 5.57
C TRP A 134 -12.35 -0.70 5.47
N ARG A 135 -12.30 0.15 6.50
CA ARG A 135 -11.30 1.24 6.62
C ARG A 135 -9.87 0.71 6.59
N ARG A 136 -9.58 -0.39 7.31
CA ARG A 136 -8.26 -1.05 7.27
C ARG A 136 -7.97 -1.68 5.91
N VAL A 137 -8.98 -2.27 5.25
CA VAL A 137 -8.82 -2.77 3.87
C VAL A 137 -8.46 -1.62 2.92
N CYS A 138 -9.15 -0.48 3.00
CA CYS A 138 -8.81 0.71 2.20
C CYS A 138 -7.39 1.19 2.48
N LYS A 139 -6.95 1.19 3.74
CA LYS A 139 -5.55 1.51 4.10
C LYS A 139 -4.55 0.63 3.38
N VAL A 140 -4.79 -0.68 3.34
CA VAL A 140 -3.91 -1.64 2.67
C VAL A 140 -3.82 -1.33 1.17
N LEU A 141 -4.96 -1.04 0.55
CA LEU A 141 -5.05 -0.69 -0.87
C LEU A 141 -4.32 0.62 -1.18
N LEU A 142 -4.59 1.69 -0.43
CA LEU A 142 -3.99 3.01 -0.63
C LEU A 142 -2.49 3.04 -0.34
N ASN A 143 -2.03 2.29 0.66
CA ASN A 143 -0.61 2.15 0.96
C ASN A 143 0.14 1.31 -0.09
N ASN A 144 -0.57 0.72 -1.06
CA ASN A 144 -0.03 -0.25 -2.00
C ASN A 144 0.69 -1.41 -1.28
N ASP A 145 0.13 -1.87 -0.14
CA ASP A 145 0.64 -3.02 0.60
C ASP A 145 0.29 -4.30 -0.17
N TYR A 146 1.06 -4.57 -1.21
CA TYR A 146 0.84 -5.66 -2.15
C TYR A 146 0.72 -7.00 -1.44
N TRP A 147 1.45 -7.24 -0.36
CA TRP A 147 1.37 -8.51 0.37
C TRP A 147 0.25 -8.58 1.39
N CYS A 148 -0.48 -7.48 1.60
CA CYS A 148 -1.53 -7.34 2.61
C CYS A 148 -1.03 -7.68 4.02
N ARG A 149 0.19 -7.26 4.37
CA ARG A 149 0.80 -7.53 5.69
C ARG A 149 -0.04 -6.97 6.82
N GLN A 150 -0.69 -5.83 6.61
CA GLN A 150 -1.60 -5.25 7.59
C GLN A 150 -2.87 -6.09 7.82
N LEU A 151 -3.23 -6.99 6.91
CA LEU A 151 -4.33 -7.97 7.06
C LEU A 151 -3.81 -9.35 7.45
N SER A 152 -2.66 -9.42 8.14
CA SER A 152 -2.04 -10.64 8.65
C SER A 152 -1.60 -11.64 7.57
N PHE A 153 -1.29 -11.18 6.35
CA PHE A 153 -0.73 -12.03 5.30
C PHE A 153 0.80 -11.94 5.18
N SER A 154 1.38 -13.05 4.72
CA SER A 154 2.80 -13.15 4.39
C SER A 154 3.02 -13.26 2.88
N PRO A 155 4.23 -12.89 2.38
CA PRO A 155 4.58 -13.06 0.97
C PRO A 155 4.39 -14.50 0.51
N THR A 156 3.79 -14.66 -0.67
CA THR A 156 3.58 -15.98 -1.28
C THR A 156 4.74 -16.28 -2.22
N LYS A 157 5.35 -17.47 -2.12
CA LYS A 157 6.47 -17.86 -3.01
C LYS A 157 6.01 -17.82 -4.48
N SER A 158 6.85 -17.24 -5.34
CA SER A 158 6.55 -17.03 -6.77
C SER A 158 6.21 -18.33 -7.51
N SER A 159 6.92 -19.43 -7.20
CA SER A 159 6.70 -20.76 -7.79
C SER A 159 5.28 -21.31 -7.58
N HIS A 160 4.62 -20.90 -6.51
CA HIS A 160 3.27 -21.39 -6.17
C HIS A 160 2.17 -20.37 -6.48
N TYR A 161 2.53 -19.18 -6.98
CA TYR A 161 1.58 -18.08 -7.13
C TYR A 161 0.49 -18.37 -8.15
N GLN A 162 0.85 -18.94 -9.32
CA GLN A 162 -0.14 -19.30 -10.34
C GLN A 162 -1.13 -20.36 -9.84
N ARG A 163 -0.64 -21.40 -9.14
CA ARG A 163 -1.49 -22.42 -8.53
C ARG A 163 -2.38 -21.84 -7.43
N TYR A 164 -1.83 -20.93 -6.62
CA TYR A 164 -2.59 -20.21 -5.60
C TYR A 164 -3.73 -19.39 -6.22
N ARG A 165 -3.45 -18.61 -7.27
CA ARG A 165 -4.47 -17.82 -7.99
C ARG A 165 -5.62 -18.69 -8.51
N LYS A 166 -5.32 -19.75 -9.26
CA LYS A 166 -6.36 -20.67 -9.79
C LYS A 166 -7.21 -21.31 -8.69
N ARG A 167 -6.59 -21.66 -7.55
CA ARG A 167 -7.32 -22.21 -6.40
C ARG A 167 -8.22 -21.15 -5.76
N MET A 168 -7.71 -19.93 -5.60
CA MET A 168 -8.45 -18.84 -4.99
C MET A 168 -9.64 -18.38 -5.83
N GLU A 169 -9.51 -18.38 -7.14
CA GLU A 169 -10.61 -18.12 -8.07
C GLU A 169 -11.78 -19.09 -7.85
N LYS A 170 -11.51 -20.40 -7.84
CA LYS A 170 -12.53 -21.42 -7.53
C LYS A 170 -13.15 -21.23 -6.14
N HIS A 171 -12.32 -20.94 -5.14
CA HIS A 171 -12.79 -20.74 -3.77
C HIS A 171 -13.69 -19.50 -3.64
N ARG A 172 -13.31 -18.39 -4.29
CA ARG A 172 -14.13 -17.17 -4.31
C ARG A 172 -15.50 -17.42 -4.93
N GLN A 173 -15.54 -18.13 -6.06
CA GLN A 173 -16.80 -18.56 -6.68
C GLN A 173 -17.66 -19.39 -5.73
N GLN A 174 -17.07 -20.36 -5.02
CA GLN A 174 -17.78 -21.18 -4.03
C GLN A 174 -18.26 -20.38 -2.82
N TRP A 175 -17.52 -19.35 -2.39
CA TRP A 175 -17.87 -18.53 -1.23
C TRP A 175 -18.82 -17.39 -1.58
N GLY A 176 -18.96 -17.03 -2.86
CA GLY A 176 -19.72 -15.85 -3.29
C GLY A 176 -19.09 -14.52 -2.86
N ILE A 177 -17.80 -14.50 -2.54
CA ILE A 177 -17.11 -13.32 -2.00
C ILE A 177 -16.25 -12.68 -3.08
N LEU A 178 -16.53 -11.41 -3.38
CA LEU A 178 -15.80 -10.62 -4.37
C LEU A 178 -15.67 -11.39 -5.70
N CYS A 179 -16.69 -12.11 -6.15
CA CYS A 179 -16.68 -12.71 -7.47
C CYS A 179 -16.66 -11.59 -8.51
N ASN A 180 -15.85 -11.71 -9.56
CA ASN A 180 -15.93 -10.76 -10.67
C ASN A 180 -17.29 -10.97 -11.33
N ASN A 181 -18.22 -10.07 -11.04
CA ASN A 181 -19.43 -9.94 -11.82
C ASN A 181 -19.08 -8.96 -12.94
N ASN A 182 -18.90 -9.53 -14.13
CA ASN A 182 -18.49 -8.96 -15.43
C ASN A 182 -17.00 -9.11 -15.75
#